data_AF-A0A1S1HM25-F1
#
_entry.id   AF-A0A1S1HM25-F1
#
_cell.length_a   1.000
_cell.length_b   1.000
_cell.length_c   1.000
_cell.angle_alpha   90.00
_cell.angle_beta   90.00
_cell.angle_gamma   90.00
#
_symmetry.space_group_name_H-M   'P 1'
#
loop_
_entity.id
_entity.type
_entity.pdbx_description
1 polymer ?
#
loop_
_entity_poly.entity_id
_entity_poly.type
_entity_poly.pdbx_seq_one_letter_code
_entity_poly.pdbx_strand_id
1 'polypeptide(L)'
;MMNRNIQQILSYWGGWSCGEHYASIGWSSVAAGFRDLVSYTKSNRPMCSDEDGLVIDLCVSKLGLVGMERERSYIEDFYVKGHSKRAIGRKYKIREGEIRERIQIAESFILGCLETLNIQLDIDVICKQPLSQSDKLVRAQKWR
;
A
#
# COMPACT_ATOMS: atom_id res chain seq x y z
N MET A 1 -0.16 22.84 7.37
CA MET A 1 -0.27 21.80 6.33
C MET A 1 -0.07 20.46 7.00
N MET A 2 -1.03 19.53 6.87
CA MET A 2 -0.86 18.17 7.39
C MET A 2 0.20 17.46 6.54
N ASN A 3 1.20 16.86 7.17
CA ASN A 3 2.24 16.13 6.46
C ASN A 3 1.70 14.75 6.06
N ARG A 4 1.10 14.64 4.86
CA ARG A 4 0.58 13.37 4.34
C ARG A 4 1.72 12.43 3.94
N ASN A 5 1.72 11.23 4.49
CA ASN A 5 2.69 10.21 4.11
C ASN A 5 2.20 9.44 2.87
N ILE A 6 2.61 9.91 1.69
CA ILE A 6 2.20 9.32 0.41
C ILE A 6 2.60 7.85 0.26
N GLN A 7 3.74 7.43 0.81
CA GLN A 7 4.19 6.04 0.74
C GLN A 7 3.25 5.13 1.52
N GLN A 8 2.74 5.61 2.65
CA GLN A 8 1.74 4.90 3.43
C GLN A 8 0.42 4.83 2.65
N ILE A 9 -0.09 5.95 2.15
CA ILE A 9 -1.33 6.00 1.35
C ILE A 9 -1.27 5.01 0.17
N LEU A 10 -0.18 5.01 -0.60
CA LEU A 10 0.00 4.09 -1.72
C LEU A 10 0.19 2.62 -1.29
N SER A 11 0.69 2.37 -0.08
CA SER A 11 0.75 1.01 0.47
C SER A 11 -0.64 0.45 0.77
N TYR A 12 -1.54 1.27 1.31
CA TYR A 12 -2.94 0.92 1.55
C TYR A 12 -3.71 0.73 0.24
N TRP A 13 -3.54 1.65 -0.72
CA TRP A 13 -4.10 1.51 -2.07
C TRP A 13 -3.60 0.26 -2.78
N GLY A 14 -2.31 -0.08 -2.61
CA GLY A 14 -1.72 -1.29 -3.15
C GLY A 14 -2.34 -2.57 -2.59
N GLY A 15 -2.71 -2.56 -1.29
CA GLY A 15 -3.44 -3.66 -0.68
C GLY A 15 -4.86 -3.79 -1.21
N TRP A 16 -5.56 -2.66 -1.33
CA TRP A 16 -6.90 -2.59 -1.91
C TRP A 16 -6.93 -3.08 -3.37
N SER A 17 -5.99 -2.59 -4.19
CA SER A 17 -5.88 -2.92 -5.62
C SER A 17 -5.48 -4.37 -5.90
N CYS A 18 -4.77 -5.02 -4.97
CA CYS A 18 -4.34 -6.42 -5.13
C CYS A 18 -5.50 -7.41 -4.97
N GLY A 19 -6.65 -6.97 -4.45
CA GLY A 19 -7.88 -7.74 -4.51
C GLY A 19 -7.88 -9.01 -3.65
N GLU A 20 -7.87 -8.85 -2.33
CA GLU A 20 -8.31 -9.91 -1.39
C GLU A 20 -9.66 -9.60 -0.72
N HIS A 21 -10.36 -8.57 -1.20
CA HIS A 21 -11.67 -8.15 -0.65
C HIS A 21 -12.73 -9.27 -0.70
N TYR A 22 -12.60 -10.22 -1.64
CA TYR A 22 -13.54 -11.35 -1.79
C TYR A 22 -12.93 -12.72 -1.47
N ALA A 23 -11.59 -12.84 -1.41
CA ALA A 23 -10.93 -14.11 -1.05
C ALA A 23 -11.06 -14.44 0.45
N SER A 24 -11.39 -13.44 1.28
CA SER A 24 -11.59 -13.58 2.73
C SER A 24 -12.99 -14.07 3.12
N ILE A 25 -13.98 -14.04 2.21
CA ILE A 25 -15.23 -14.81 2.35
C ILE A 25 -15.03 -16.16 1.66
N GLY A 26 -13.98 -16.86 2.08
CA GLY A 26 -13.92 -18.29 1.89
C GLY A 26 -15.03 -18.90 2.74
N TRP A 27 -16.17 -19.23 2.14
CA TRP A 27 -16.92 -20.40 2.59
C TRP A 27 -15.98 -21.57 2.40
N SER A 28 -15.10 -21.81 3.38
CA SER A 28 -14.26 -22.99 3.32
C SER A 28 -15.23 -24.16 3.45
N SER A 29 -15.24 -25.07 2.46
CA SER A 29 -15.89 -26.37 2.61
C SER A 29 -15.03 -27.23 3.55
N VAL A 30 -14.66 -26.68 4.71
CA VAL A 30 -13.94 -27.39 5.73
C VAL A 30 -14.97 -28.22 6.46
N ALA A 31 -14.85 -29.54 6.31
CA ALA A 31 -15.54 -30.47 7.19
C ALA A 31 -15.28 -30.05 8.64
N ALA A 32 -16.33 -30.01 9.46
CA ALA A 32 -16.39 -29.31 10.74
C ALA A 32 -15.23 -29.59 11.74
N GLY A 33 -14.39 -30.61 11.50
CA GLY A 33 -13.24 -31.01 12.32
C GLY A 33 -11.84 -30.51 11.89
N PHE A 34 -11.69 -29.75 10.79
CA PHE A 34 -10.37 -29.25 10.33
C PHE A 34 -10.19 -27.72 10.42
N ARG A 35 -11.06 -27.02 11.15
CA ARG A 35 -11.00 -25.55 11.27
C ARG A 35 -9.74 -25.03 11.98
N ASP A 36 -9.13 -25.83 12.86
CA ASP A 36 -7.96 -25.41 13.65
C ASP A 36 -6.60 -25.66 12.95
N LEU A 37 -6.58 -26.27 11.77
CA LEU A 37 -5.34 -26.66 11.06
C LEU A 37 -5.05 -25.83 9.81
N VAL A 38 -6.00 -25.01 9.36
CA VAL A 38 -5.79 -24.08 8.24
C VAL A 38 -5.34 -22.76 8.84
N SER A 39 -4.05 -22.46 8.74
CA SER A 39 -3.54 -21.11 8.96
C SER A 39 -4.25 -20.19 7.97
N TYR A 40 -5.29 -19.49 8.44
CA TYR A 40 -5.94 -18.45 7.69
C TYR A 40 -4.87 -17.38 7.44
N THR A 41 -4.24 -17.43 6.28
CA THR A 41 -3.28 -16.41 5.85
C THR A 41 -4.10 -15.18 5.50
N LYS A 42 -4.54 -14.42 6.51
CA LYS A 42 -4.87 -13.01 6.28
C LYS A 42 -3.66 -12.41 5.60
N SER A 43 -3.81 -11.94 4.37
CA SER A 43 -2.80 -11.03 3.84
C SER A 43 -2.67 -9.89 4.83
N ASN A 44 -1.53 -9.82 5.50
CA ASN A 44 -1.23 -8.83 6.53
C ASN A 44 -0.98 -7.43 5.90
N ARG A 45 -1.41 -7.25 4.65
CA ARG A 45 -1.21 -6.05 3.88
C ARG A 45 -2.32 -5.06 4.25
N PRO A 46 -1.99 -3.82 4.65
CA PRO A 46 -2.99 -2.82 4.93
C PRO A 46 -3.83 -2.51 3.67
N MET A 47 -5.15 -2.40 3.83
CA MET A 47 -6.10 -2.06 2.78
C MET A 47 -6.86 -0.80 3.18
N CYS A 48 -7.16 0.07 2.22
CA CYS A 48 -8.03 1.23 2.43
C CYS A 48 -9.52 0.89 2.23
N SER A 49 -10.40 1.85 2.53
CA SER A 49 -11.81 1.78 2.14
C SER A 49 -11.95 1.84 0.62
N ASP A 50 -13.11 1.40 0.11
CA ASP A 50 -13.41 1.46 -1.34
C ASP A 50 -13.45 2.91 -1.84
N GLU A 51 -13.95 3.84 -1.03
CA GLU A 51 -13.99 5.27 -1.36
C GLU A 51 -12.57 5.86 -1.51
N ASP A 52 -11.70 5.61 -0.52
CA ASP A 52 -10.30 6.03 -0.58
C ASP A 52 -9.56 5.36 -1.75
N GLY A 53 -9.82 4.06 -1.96
CA GLY A 53 -9.26 3.28 -3.05
C GLY A 53 -9.56 3.88 -4.42
N LEU A 54 -10.83 4.24 -4.67
CA LEU A 54 -11.28 4.88 -5.90
C LEU A 54 -10.66 6.27 -6.10
N VAL A 55 -10.56 7.09 -5.05
CA VAL A 55 -9.92 8.41 -5.14
C VAL A 55 -8.45 8.29 -5.51
N ILE A 56 -7.73 7.37 -4.88
CA ILE A 56 -6.30 7.16 -5.15
C ILE A 56 -6.12 6.56 -6.55
N ASP A 57 -6.94 5.59 -6.96
CA ASP A 57 -6.91 4.99 -8.29
C ASP A 57 -7.15 6.01 -9.40
N LEU A 58 -8.08 6.94 -9.19
CA LEU A 58 -8.30 8.06 -10.11
C LEU A 58 -7.06 8.94 -10.24
N CYS A 59 -6.36 9.22 -9.14
CA CYS A 59 -5.11 10.00 -9.15
C CYS A 59 -3.98 9.25 -9.87
N VAL A 60 -3.87 7.93 -9.67
CA VAL A 60 -2.91 7.08 -10.39
C VAL A 60 -3.23 7.03 -11.89
N SER A 61 -4.51 6.91 -12.26
CA SER A 61 -4.95 6.91 -13.65
C SER A 61 -4.65 8.24 -14.37
N LYS A 62 -4.67 9.36 -13.64
CA LYS A 62 -4.27 10.68 -14.18
C LYS A 62 -2.80 10.72 -14.62
N LEU A 63 -1.90 9.90 -14.06
CA LEU A 63 -0.51 9.81 -14.55
C LEU A 63 -0.45 9.41 -16.03
N GLY A 64 -1.29 8.44 -16.45
CA GLY A 64 -1.36 8.04 -17.85
C GLY A 64 -1.85 9.16 -18.77
N LEU A 65 -2.84 9.93 -18.30
CA LEU A 65 -3.40 11.06 -19.04
C LEU A 65 -2.40 12.21 -19.26
N VAL A 66 -1.46 12.40 -18.33
CA VAL A 66 -0.39 13.42 -18.46
C VAL A 66 0.87 12.91 -19.16
N GLY A 67 0.82 11.71 -19.78
CA GLY A 67 1.93 11.12 -20.52
C GLY A 67 2.99 10.42 -19.65
N MET A 68 2.69 10.16 -18.38
CA MET A 68 3.55 9.48 -17.41
C MET A 68 3.20 7.99 -17.25
N GLU A 69 2.90 7.33 -18.37
CA GLU A 69 2.47 5.92 -18.41
C GLU A 69 3.53 4.96 -17.85
N ARG A 70 4.81 5.30 -18.03
CA ARG A 70 5.93 4.52 -17.47
C ARG A 70 5.96 4.59 -15.96
N GLU A 71 5.81 5.79 -15.41
CA GLU A 71 5.78 6.03 -13.98
C GLU A 71 4.55 5.39 -13.32
N ARG A 72 3.39 5.44 -13.99
CA ARG A 72 2.19 4.68 -13.60
C ARG A 72 2.52 3.19 -13.47
N SER A 73 3.14 2.60 -14.49
CA SER A 73 3.52 1.19 -14.48
C SER A 73 4.50 0.85 -13.34
N TYR A 74 5.43 1.76 -13.01
CA TYR A 74 6.36 1.56 -11.89
C TYR A 74 5.66 1.60 -10.54
N ILE A 75 4.68 2.50 -10.37
CA ILE A 75 3.84 2.57 -9.16
C ILE A 75 3.01 1.30 -9.02
N GLU A 76 2.36 0.82 -10.07
CA GLU A 76 1.58 -0.42 -10.04
C GLU A 76 2.46 -1.64 -9.73
N ASP A 77 3.63 -1.75 -10.36
CA ASP A 77 4.55 -2.86 -10.09
C ASP A 77 5.09 -2.83 -8.66
N PHE A 78 5.38 -1.65 -8.12
CA PHE A 78 5.93 -1.50 -6.77
C PHE A 78 4.84 -1.66 -5.70
N TYR A 79 3.77 -0.86 -5.79
CA TYR A 79 2.71 -0.79 -4.80
C TYR A 79 1.60 -1.80 -5.03
N VAL A 80 1.27 -2.28 -6.22
CA VAL A 80 0.22 -3.33 -6.35
C VAL A 80 0.88 -4.70 -6.32
N LYS A 81 1.85 -4.95 -7.20
CA LYS A 81 2.48 -6.29 -7.37
C LYS A 81 3.58 -6.61 -6.35
N GLY A 82 4.00 -5.63 -5.54
CA GLY A 82 5.01 -5.83 -4.50
C GLY A 82 6.42 -6.10 -5.03
N HIS A 83 6.73 -5.71 -6.28
CA HIS A 83 8.07 -5.87 -6.83
C HIS A 83 9.06 -4.91 -6.17
N SER A 84 10.29 -5.40 -5.88
CA SER A 84 11.37 -4.49 -5.45
C SER A 84 11.77 -3.53 -6.57
N LYS A 85 12.27 -2.34 -6.22
CA LYS A 85 12.79 -1.35 -7.19
C LYS A 85 13.88 -1.93 -8.11
N ARG A 86 14.69 -2.85 -7.59
CA ARG A 86 15.67 -3.63 -8.36
C ARG A 86 15.02 -4.56 -9.39
N ALA A 87 13.95 -5.26 -9.00
CA ALA A 87 13.21 -6.14 -9.90
C ALA A 87 12.54 -5.34 -11.03
N ILE A 88 11.97 -4.17 -10.71
CA ILE A 88 11.43 -3.24 -11.71
C ILE A 88 12.53 -2.76 -12.65
N GLY A 89 13.69 -2.35 -12.12
CA GLY A 89 14.84 -1.96 -12.95
C GLY A 89 15.27 -3.05 -13.94
N ARG A 90 15.30 -4.32 -13.51
CA ARG A 90 15.55 -5.46 -14.41
C ARG A 90 14.46 -5.65 -15.46
N LYS A 91 13.18 -5.54 -15.06
CA LYS A 91 12.02 -5.69 -15.96
C LYS A 91 12.02 -4.65 -17.08
N TYR A 92 12.29 -3.39 -16.75
CA TYR A 92 12.29 -2.28 -17.71
C TYR A 92 13.66 -1.95 -18.30
N LYS A 93 14.72 -2.70 -17.93
CA LYS A 93 16.11 -2.47 -18.35
C LYS A 93 16.62 -1.06 -18.01
N ILE A 94 16.23 -0.56 -16.84
CA ILE A 94 16.59 0.77 -16.33
C ILE A 94 17.36 0.60 -15.01
N ARG A 95 18.31 1.52 -14.78
CA ARG A 95 19.08 1.58 -13.53
C ARG A 95 18.17 1.81 -12.31
N GLU A 96 18.46 1.13 -11.20
CA GLU A 96 17.68 1.23 -9.96
C GLU A 96 17.53 2.67 -9.44
N GLY A 97 18.56 3.51 -9.63
CA GLY A 97 18.53 4.93 -9.26
C GLY A 97 17.48 5.74 -10.03
N GLU A 98 17.33 5.47 -11.33
CA GLU A 98 16.33 6.14 -12.16
C GLU A 98 14.92 5.62 -11.86
N ILE A 99 14.76 4.33 -11.53
CA ILE A 99 13.48 3.83 -11.01
C ILE A 99 13.07 4.54 -9.71
N ARG A 100 14.02 4.78 -8.78
CA ARG A 100 13.75 5.55 -7.55
C ARG A 100 13.26 6.97 -7.86
N GLU A 101 13.94 7.67 -8.74
CA GLU A 101 13.58 9.03 -9.16
C GLU A 101 12.18 9.05 -9.80
N ARG A 102 11.92 8.15 -10.75
CA ARG A 102 10.64 8.04 -11.45
C ARG A 102 9.47 7.71 -10.52
N ILE A 103 9.68 6.81 -9.55
CA ILE A 103 8.69 6.52 -8.51
C ILE A 103 8.44 7.76 -7.65
N GLN A 104 9.48 8.47 -7.21
CA GLN A 104 9.33 9.68 -6.40
C GLN A 104 8.57 10.79 -7.15
N ILE A 105 8.79 10.94 -8.46
CA ILE A 105 8.04 11.89 -9.29
C ILE A 105 6.55 11.51 -9.31
N ALA A 106 6.21 10.23 -9.53
CA ALA A 106 4.82 9.80 -9.49
C ALA A 106 4.17 9.95 -8.11
N GLU A 107 4.89 9.62 -7.03
CA GLU A 107 4.44 9.86 -5.66
C GLU A 107 4.11 11.33 -5.44
N SER A 108 4.99 12.22 -5.88
CA SER A 108 4.81 13.68 -5.76
C SER A 108 3.62 14.17 -6.58
N PHE A 109 3.40 13.62 -7.78
CA PHE A 109 2.25 13.97 -8.62
C PHE A 109 0.93 13.54 -7.97
N ILE A 110 0.85 12.30 -7.45
CA ILE A 110 -0.35 11.79 -6.78
C ILE A 110 -0.64 12.61 -5.53
N LEU A 111 0.38 12.91 -4.71
CA LEU A 111 0.24 13.80 -3.56
C LEU A 111 -0.28 15.18 -3.98
N GLY A 112 0.28 15.76 -5.04
CA GLY A 112 -0.19 17.04 -5.60
C GLY A 112 -1.65 17.00 -6.04
N CYS A 113 -2.11 15.90 -6.64
CA CYS A 113 -3.52 15.71 -6.99
C CYS A 113 -4.42 15.72 -5.75
N LEU A 114 -4.04 15.00 -4.69
CA LEU A 114 -4.80 14.93 -3.44
C LEU A 114 -4.88 16.29 -2.72
N GLU A 115 -3.77 17.04 -2.68
CA GLU A 115 -3.72 18.39 -2.13
C GLU A 115 -4.55 19.38 -2.94
N THR A 116 -4.45 19.32 -4.27
CA THR A 116 -5.17 20.26 -5.17
C THR A 116 -6.68 20.05 -5.11
N LEU A 117 -7.13 18.80 -5.01
CA LEU A 117 -8.54 18.47 -4.89
C LEU A 117 -9.08 18.67 -3.46
N ASN A 118 -8.19 18.95 -2.49
CA ASN A 118 -8.51 19.12 -1.07
C ASN A 118 -9.37 17.97 -0.51
N ILE A 119 -9.12 16.74 -0.97
CA ILE A 119 -9.84 15.54 -0.54
C ILE A 119 -9.21 15.04 0.74
N GLN A 120 -10.00 14.81 1.79
CA GLN A 120 -9.55 14.16 3.01
C GLN A 120 -9.77 12.65 2.89
N LEU A 121 -8.72 11.85 3.01
CA LEU A 121 -8.82 10.38 2.99
C LEU A 121 -9.05 9.85 4.40
N ASP A 122 -9.76 8.74 4.54
CA ASP A 122 -9.88 8.06 5.84
C ASP A 122 -8.53 7.53 6.32
N ILE A 123 -7.67 7.10 5.38
CA ILE A 123 -6.26 6.75 5.66
C ILE A 123 -5.55 7.89 6.41
N ASP A 124 -5.81 9.16 6.09
CA ASP A 124 -5.18 10.30 6.78
C ASP A 124 -5.55 10.35 8.28
N VAL A 125 -6.72 9.83 8.66
CA VAL A 125 -7.17 9.74 10.05
C VAL A 125 -6.53 8.54 10.75
N ILE A 126 -6.41 7.41 10.06
CA ILE A 126 -5.72 6.21 10.56
C ILE A 126 -4.23 6.50 10.80
N CYS A 127 -3.59 7.23 9.89
CA CYS A 127 -2.18 7.64 10.01
C CYS A 127 -1.91 8.62 11.17
N LYS A 128 -2.94 9.29 11.71
CA LYS A 128 -2.82 10.25 12.82
C LYS A 128 -2.87 9.58 14.19
N GLN A 129 -3.24 8.31 14.29
CA GLN A 129 -3.09 7.61 15.56
C GLN A 129 -1.59 7.40 15.82
N PRO A 130 -1.04 7.90 16.95
CA PRO A 130 0.28 7.47 17.36
C PRO A 130 0.21 5.94 17.44
N LEU A 131 1.20 5.27 16.84
CA LEU A 131 1.50 3.88 17.15
C LEU A 131 1.42 3.75 18.68
N SER A 132 0.31 3.21 19.20
CA SER A 132 0.29 2.79 20.59
C SER A 132 1.45 1.84 20.71
N GLN A 133 2.33 2.10 21.67
CA GLN A 133 3.48 1.28 21.96
C GLN A 133 2.99 -0.16 22.19
N SER A 134 2.93 -0.99 21.14
CA SER A 134 2.71 -2.41 21.30
C SER A 134 4.01 -2.99 21.81
N ASP A 135 4.10 -3.00 23.14
CA ASP A 135 4.76 -3.99 23.97
C ASP A 135 6.20 -4.32 23.62
N LYS A 136 7.10 -3.42 24.03
CA LYS A 136 8.40 -3.88 24.52
C LYS A 136 8.16 -4.65 25.83
N LEU A 137 7.77 -5.91 25.74
CA LEU A 137 8.01 -6.87 26.83
C LEU A 137 9.53 -7.11 26.91
N VAL A 138 10.25 -6.12 27.46
CA VAL A 138 11.61 -6.33 27.93
C VAL A 138 11.50 -7.29 29.10
N ARG A 139 11.92 -8.54 28.89
CA ARG A 139 12.12 -9.48 30.00
C ARG A 139 13.04 -8.82 31.02
N ALA A 140 12.54 -8.64 32.23
CA ALA A 140 13.34 -8.10 33.33
C ALA A 140 14.53 -9.03 33.59
N GLN A 141 15.75 -8.55 33.31
CA GLN A 141 16.96 -9.21 33.80
C GLN A 141 17.09 -8.90 35.29
N LYS A 142 16.85 -9.93 36.09
CA LYS A 142 17.07 -9.94 37.54
C LYS A 142 18.55 -10.22 37.78
N TRP A 143 19.29 -9.22 38.24
CA TRP A 143 20.68 -9.39 38.66
C TRP A 143 20.71 -9.94 40.10
N ARG A 144 21.49 -10.99 40.32
CA ARG A 144 21.91 -11.49 41.65
C ARG A 144 23.36 -11.08 41.89
#